data_AF-A0A0H0SP36-F1
#
_entry.id   AF-A0A0H0SP36-F1
#
_cell.length_a   1.000
_cell.length_b   1.000
_cell.length_c   1.000
_cell.angle_alpha   90.00
_cell.angle_beta   90.00
_cell.angle_gamma   90.00
#
_symmetry.space_group_name_H-M   'P 1'
#
loop_
_entity.id
_entity.type
_entity.pdbx_description
1 polymer ?
#
loop_
_entity_poly.entity_id
_entity_poly.type
_entity_poly.pdbx_seq_one_letter_code
_entity_poly.pdbx_strand_id
1 'polypeptide(L)' 'MKNNDEDLLQAAGEVADKMYDPSFYKSESLTEQGLAITHEQVSDNYMEGTNDGKIDENAGQKNIEIPRTGYENMF' A
#
# COMPACT_ATOMS: atom_id res chain seq x y z
N MET A 1 -10.14 -29.52 -22.63
CA MET A 1 -10.38 -28.51 -21.59
C MET A 1 -9.03 -28.30 -20.91
N LYS A 2 -8.52 -27.06 -20.82
CA LYS A 2 -7.34 -26.79 -19.99
C LYS A 2 -7.76 -26.97 -18.53
N ASN A 3 -6.93 -27.63 -17.73
CA ASN A 3 -7.22 -27.89 -16.33
C ASN A 3 -6.99 -26.58 -15.55
N ASN A 4 -8.07 -25.93 -15.13
CA ASN A 4 -8.02 -24.63 -14.44
C ASN A 4 -7.13 -24.63 -13.18
N ASP A 5 -6.93 -25.79 -12.56
CA ASP A 5 -6.08 -25.93 -11.37
C ASP A 5 -4.59 -25.72 -11.68
N GLU A 6 -4.12 -26.16 -12.85
CA GLU A 6 -2.72 -25.99 -13.28
C GLU A 6 -2.41 -24.51 -13.56
N ASP A 7 -3.34 -23.81 -14.22
CA ASP A 7 -3.21 -22.37 -14.51
C ASP A 7 -3.21 -21.54 -13.21
N LEU A 8 -4.00 -21.94 -12.20
CA LEU A 8 -4.02 -21.30 -10.87
C LEU A 8 -2.73 -21.56 -10.09
N LEU A 9 -2.20 -22.78 -10.12
CA LEU A 9 -0.91 -23.13 -9.51
C LEU A 9 0.24 -22.33 -10.13
N GLN A 10 0.22 -22.15 -11.45
CA GLN A 10 1.21 -21.33 -12.14
C GLN A 10 1.12 -19.86 -11.70
N ALA A 11 -0.08 -19.27 -11.69
CA ALA A 11 -0.27 -17.89 -11.25
C ALA A 11 0.13 -17.68 -9.77
N ALA A 12 -0.15 -18.66 -8.91
CA ALA A 12 0.27 -18.62 -7.52
C ALA A 12 1.81 -18.63 -7.39
N GLY A 13 2.51 -19.45 -8.19
CA GLY A 13 3.98 -19.47 -8.22
C GLY A 13 4.57 -18.15 -8.69
N GLU A 14 3.98 -17.52 -9.71
CA GLU A 14 4.44 -16.21 -10.21
C GLU A 14 4.40 -15.09 -9.16
N VAL A 15 3.49 -15.19 -8.18
CA VAL A 15 3.39 -14.22 -7.07
C VAL A 15 4.25 -14.65 -5.87
N ALA A 16 4.25 -15.94 -5.54
CA ALA A 16 4.90 -16.44 -4.33
C ALA A 16 6.44 -16.43 -4.42
N ASP A 17 7.00 -16.70 -5.60
CA ASP A 17 8.44 -16.89 -5.75
C ASP A 17 9.20 -15.60 -6.09
N LYS A 18 8.49 -14.53 -6.47
CA LYS A 18 9.12 -13.27 -6.90
C LYS A 18 9.39 -12.34 -5.73
N MET A 19 10.64 -11.87 -5.64
CA MET A 19 11.04 -10.76 -4.77
C MET A 19 11.22 -9.50 -5.59
N TYR A 20 11.03 -8.34 -4.96
CA TYR A 20 11.26 -7.03 -5.60
C TYR A 20 12.65 -6.94 -6.25
N ASP A 21 12.69 -6.43 -7.48
CA ASP A 21 13.90 -6.04 -8.19
C ASP A 21 13.70 -4.64 -8.84
N PRO A 22 14.68 -3.72 -8.79
CA PRO A 22 14.55 -2.38 -9.36
C PRO A 22 14.26 -2.35 -10.87
N SER A 23 14.60 -3.40 -11.62
CA SER A 23 14.29 -3.48 -13.05
C SER A 23 12.79 -3.62 -13.34
N PHE A 24 11.99 -4.03 -12.35
CA PHE A 24 10.55 -4.30 -12.51
C PHE A 24 9.71 -3.07 -12.86
N TYR A 25 10.19 -1.85 -12.57
CA TYR A 25 9.55 -0.62 -13.06
C TYR A 25 9.47 -0.53 -14.59
N LYS A 26 10.28 -1.32 -15.32
CA LYS A 26 10.29 -1.37 -16.79
C LYS A 26 9.72 -2.68 -17.34
N SER A 27 9.22 -3.57 -16.48
CA SER A 27 8.67 -4.85 -16.91
C SER A 27 7.31 -4.69 -17.59
N GLU A 28 6.98 -5.59 -18.50
CA GLU A 28 5.64 -5.73 -19.08
C GLU A 28 4.70 -6.60 -18.23
N SER A 29 5.24 -7.28 -17.20
CA SER A 29 4.45 -8.11 -16.27
C SER A 29 3.76 -7.25 -15.21
N LEU A 30 2.44 -7.38 -15.10
CA LEU A 30 1.63 -6.68 -14.10
C LEU A 30 2.06 -7.01 -12.66
N THR A 31 2.38 -8.28 -12.38
CA THR A 31 2.80 -8.73 -11.05
C THR A 31 4.11 -8.05 -10.63
N GLU A 32 5.07 -7.97 -11.55
CA GLU A 32 6.38 -7.33 -11.31
C GLU A 32 6.24 -5.81 -11.11
N GLN A 33 5.44 -5.15 -11.95
CA GLN A 33 5.12 -3.73 -11.76
C GLN A 33 4.44 -3.48 -10.40
N GLY A 34 3.52 -4.36 -10.00
CA GLY A 34 2.85 -4.28 -8.70
C GLY A 34 3.82 -4.40 -7.53
N LEU A 35 4.80 -5.31 -7.60
CA LEU A 35 5.88 -5.43 -6.61
C LEU A 35 6.73 -4.16 -6.54
N ALA A 36 7.04 -3.54 -7.69
CA ALA A 36 7.81 -2.31 -7.73
C ALA A 36 7.05 -1.12 -7.11
N ILE A 37 5.79 -0.91 -7.52
CA ILE A 37 4.95 0.19 -7.02
C ILE A 37 4.72 0.07 -5.51
N THR A 38 4.43 -1.13 -5.00
CA THR A 38 4.22 -1.30 -3.55
C THR A 38 5.50 -1.10 -2.75
N HIS A 39 6.67 -1.43 -3.30
CA HIS A 39 7.95 -1.12 -2.68
C HIS A 39 8.21 0.40 -2.62
N GLU A 40 7.86 1.13 -3.69
CA GLU A 40 7.89 2.60 -3.74
C GLU A 40 6.98 3.20 -2.66
N GLN A 41 5.70 2.81 -2.64
CA GLN A 41 4.72 3.31 -1.66
C GLN A 41 5.15 3.11 -0.20
N VAL A 42 5.74 1.95 0.11
CA VAL A 42 6.27 1.69 1.47
C VAL A 42 7.47 2.58 1.77
N SER A 43 8.37 2.76 0.80
CA SER A 43 9.56 3.60 0.95
C SER A 43 9.21 5.09 1.07
N ASP A 44 8.26 5.55 0.26
CA ASP A 44 7.73 6.90 0.28
C ASP A 44 7.07 7.19 1.62
N ASN A 45 6.19 6.31 2.11
CA ASN A 45 5.59 6.47 3.44
C ASN A 45 6.65 6.50 4.55
N TYR A 46 7.69 5.68 4.44
CA TYR A 46 8.79 5.68 5.41
C TYR A 46 9.59 6.98 5.37
N MET A 47 9.84 7.52 4.18
CA MET A 47 10.66 8.71 3.97
C MET A 47 9.89 10.02 4.21
N GLU A 48 8.61 10.09 3.83
CA GLU A 48 7.71 11.22 4.09
C GLU A 48 7.42 11.36 5.59
N GLY A 49 7.40 10.25 6.34
CA GLY A 49 7.13 10.26 7.77
C GLY A 49 5.66 10.54 8.08
N THR A 50 5.38 11.32 9.12
CA THR A 50 3.99 11.66 9.49
C THR A 50 3.65 13.09 9.12
N ASN A 51 2.48 13.28 8.51
CA ASN A 51 1.88 14.60 8.36
C ASN A 51 1.06 14.94 9.61
N ASP A 52 1.65 15.76 10.49
CA ASP A 52 1.08 16.14 11.78
C ASP A 52 0.11 17.33 11.66
N GLY A 53 -0.86 17.17 10.75
CA GLY A 53 -1.91 18.15 10.51
C GLY A 53 -2.65 18.53 11.79
N LYS A 54 -2.97 19.82 11.92
CA LYS A 54 -3.79 20.37 13.00
C LYS A 54 -5.09 20.91 12.44
N ILE A 55 -6.17 20.73 13.19
CA ILE A 55 -7.47 21.33 12.91
C ILE A 55 -7.39 22.80 13.32
N ASP A 56 -7.49 23.71 12.34
CA ASP A 56 -7.33 25.14 12.56
C ASP A 56 -8.40 25.70 13.52
N GLU A 57 -9.65 25.26 13.37
CA GLU A 57 -10.73 25.59 14.29
C GLU A 57 -11.79 24.47 14.36
N ASN A 58 -12.14 24.02 15.57
CA ASN A 58 -13.24 23.09 15.83
C ASN A 58 -13.92 23.46 17.16
N ALA A 59 -15.23 23.69 17.13
CA ALA A 59 -16.04 24.07 18.30
C ALA A 59 -15.45 25.23 19.14
N GLY A 60 -14.78 26.19 18.50
CA GLY A 60 -14.14 27.35 19.17
C GLY A 60 -12.75 27.08 19.74
N GLN A 61 -12.21 25.87 19.59
CA GLN A 61 -10.82 25.54 19.91
C GLN A 61 -9.97 25.58 18.64
N LYS A 62 -8.78 26.20 18.72
CA LYS A 62 -7.87 26.35 17.59
C LYS A 62 -6.66 25.43 17.70
N ASN A 63 -6.11 25.01 16.57
CA ASN A 63 -4.90 24.16 16.47
C ASN A 63 -5.02 22.80 17.19
N ILE A 64 -6.17 22.13 17.08
CA ILE A 64 -6.38 20.83 17.72
C ILE A 64 -5.62 19.75 16.95
N GLU A 65 -4.89 18.88 17.65
CA GLU A 65 -4.27 17.71 17.01
C GLU A 65 -5.33 16.75 16.49
N ILE A 66 -5.14 16.24 15.28
CA ILE A 66 -6.02 15.23 14.71
C ILE A 66 -5.81 13.92 15.51
N PRO A 67 -6.85 13.35 16.15
CA PRO A 67 -6.71 12.11 16.91
C PRO A 67 -6.22 10.96 16.02
N ARG A 68 -5.20 10.23 16.49
CA ARG A 68 -4.64 9.06 15.79
C ARG A 68 -5.29 7.73 16.21
N THR A 69 -6.52 7.79 16.72
CA THR A 69 -7.29 6.65 17.23
C THR A 69 -8.49 6.38 16.33
N GLY A 70 -8.91 5.12 16.22
CA GLY A 70 -10.11 4.73 15.47
C GLY A 70 -11.41 5.31 16.06
N TYR A 71 -12.48 5.30 15.25
CA TYR A 71 -13.84 5.73 15.64
C TYR A 71 -14.51 4.69 16.55
N GLU A 72 -14.02 4.46 17.77
CA GLU A 72 -14.63 3.45 18.65
C GLU A 72 -15.96 3.88 19.29
N ASN A 73 -16.44 5.14 19.11
CA ASN A 73 -17.59 5.67 19.87
C ASN A 73 -18.59 6.50 19.05
N MET A 74 -18.90 6.13 17.80
CA MET A 74 -19.87 6.87 16.96
C MET A 74 -21.19 6.13 16.66
N PHE A 75 -21.47 5.01 17.35
CA PHE A 75 -22.75 4.30 17.29
C PHE A 75 -23.28 4.00 18.68
#